data_AF-A0A345VKG0-F1
#
_entry.id   AF-A0A345VKG0-F1
#
_cell.length_a   1.000
_cell.length_b   1.000
_cell.length_c   1.000
_cell.angle_alpha   90.00
_cell.angle_beta   90.00
_cell.angle_gamma   90.00
#
_symmetry.space_group_name_H-M   'P 1'
#
loop_
_entity.id
_entity.type
_entity.pdbx_description
1 polymer ?
#
loop_
_entity_poly.entity_id
_entity_poly.type
_entity_poly.pdbx_seq_one_letter_code
_entity_poly.pdbx_strand_id
1 'polypeptide(L)' 'MPLNLHGEDVRGSETNGLVSESYCYYCYQNGQWTEPNITYKAMLTKGKKAISQGQGNALFKSLMKLSYPMMLKRVKRWQ' A
#
# COMPACT_ATOMS: atom_id res chain seq x y z
N MET A 1 -0.17 -4.34 -4.51
CA MET A 1 0.97 -3.47 -4.13
C MET A 1 2.15 -4.40 -3.85
N PRO A 2 3.39 -4.08 -4.22
CA PRO A 2 4.50 -4.99 -3.96
C PRO A 2 4.66 -5.18 -2.44
N LEU A 3 4.66 -6.44 -1.99
CA LEU A 3 4.87 -6.83 -0.59
C LEU A 3 6.33 -7.15 -0.28
N ASN A 4 7.18 -7.07 -1.31
CA ASN A 4 8.62 -7.02 -1.19
C ASN A 4 9.08 -5.63 -1.64
N LEU A 5 9.70 -4.88 -0.73
CA LEU A 5 10.26 -3.56 -1.00
C LEU A 5 11.78 -3.66 -0.83
N HIS A 6 12.53 -3.46 -1.92
CA HIS A 6 14.00 -3.46 -1.89
C HIS A 6 14.64 -4.74 -1.30
N GLY A 7 13.98 -5.90 -1.47
CA GLY A 7 14.44 -7.17 -0.90
C GLY A 7 13.92 -7.43 0.52
N GLU A 8 13.28 -6.45 1.15
CA GLU A 8 12.65 -6.61 2.46
C GLU A 8 11.21 -7.12 2.32
N ASP A 9 10.89 -8.15 3.09
CA ASP A 9 9.52 -8.60 3.26
C ASP A 9 8.78 -7.60 4.15
N VAL A 10 7.82 -6.91 3.57
CA VAL A 10 7.02 -5.90 4.28
C VAL A 10 5.61 -6.37 4.53
N ARG A 11 5.32 -7.68 4.47
CA ARG A 11 3.99 -8.23 4.74
C ARG A 11 3.51 -7.85 6.15
N GLY A 12 2.21 -7.57 6.24
CA GLY A 12 1.52 -7.34 7.51
C GLY A 12 1.34 -8.62 8.30
N SER A 13 0.60 -8.54 9.40
CA SER A 13 0.24 -9.71 10.21
C SER A 13 -1.27 -9.86 10.39
N GLU A 14 -1.72 -11.11 10.38
CA GLU A 14 -3.09 -11.53 10.66
C GLU A 14 -3.32 -11.68 12.17
N THR A 15 -4.57 -11.89 12.61
CA THR A 15 -4.92 -12.02 14.05
C THR A 15 -4.23 -13.20 14.74
N ASN A 16 -3.90 -14.25 13.98
CA ASN A 16 -3.23 -15.46 14.46
C ASN A 16 -1.69 -15.35 14.44
N GLY A 17 -1.14 -14.17 14.12
CA GLY A 17 0.30 -13.95 14.02
C GLY A 17 0.95 -14.41 12.71
N LEU A 18 0.17 -14.95 11.76
CA LEU A 18 0.68 -15.27 10.42
C LEU A 18 0.88 -14.02 9.58
N VAL A 19 1.72 -14.11 8.55
CA VAL A 19 1.95 -13.01 7.61
C VAL A 19 0.76 -12.82 6.66
N SER A 20 0.44 -11.56 6.37
CA SER A 20 -0.60 -11.21 5.42
C SER A 20 -0.11 -11.35 3.99
N GLU A 21 -0.84 -12.09 3.16
CA GLU A 21 -0.52 -12.26 1.73
C GLU A 21 -1.01 -11.08 0.87
N SER A 22 -1.83 -10.20 1.42
CA SER A 22 -2.51 -9.15 0.66
C SER A 22 -2.04 -7.74 1.02
N TYR A 23 -1.54 -7.53 2.24
CA TYR A 23 -1.28 -6.20 2.77
C TYR A 23 0.10 -6.12 3.42
N CYS A 24 0.72 -4.95 3.32
CA CYS A 24 1.97 -4.67 4.01
C CYS A 24 1.72 -4.21 5.44
N TYR A 25 2.74 -4.29 6.29
CA TYR A 25 2.67 -3.89 7.69
C TYR A 25 2.35 -2.41 7.86
N TYR A 26 2.57 -1.55 6.86
CA TYR A 26 2.15 -0.15 6.93
C TYR A 26 0.63 0.03 6.89
N CYS A 27 -0.09 -0.93 6.31
CA CYS A 27 -1.53 -0.87 6.12
C CYS A 27 -2.28 -1.76 7.11
N TYR A 28 -1.72 -2.92 7.45
CA TYR A 28 -2.43 -3.97 8.18
C TYR A 28 -1.50 -4.70 9.14
N GLN A 29 -1.86 -4.75 10.42
CA GLN A 29 -1.10 -5.42 11.47
C GLN A 29 -2.04 -6.04 12.50
N ASN A 30 -1.68 -7.23 12.97
CA ASN A 30 -2.38 -7.98 14.02
C ASN A 30 -3.89 -8.12 13.74
N GLY A 31 -4.24 -8.33 12.48
CA GLY A 31 -5.63 -8.46 12.08
C GLY A 31 -6.38 -7.15 11.90
N GLN A 32 -5.72 -6.00 12.07
CA GLN A 32 -6.36 -4.68 12.10
C GLN A 32 -5.73 -3.72 11.10
N TRP A 33 -6.56 -2.82 10.58
CA TRP A 33 -6.10 -1.71 9.75
C TRP A 33 -5.39 -0.68 10.62
N THR A 34 -4.19 -0.25 10.20
CA THR A 34 -3.46 0.85 10.87
C THR A 34 -4.24 2.16 10.82
N GLU A 35 -4.99 2.38 9.74
CA GLU A 35 -5.92 3.48 9.58
C GLU A 35 -7.29 2.93 9.15
N PRO A 36 -8.18 2.53 10.08
CA PRO A 36 -9.46 1.90 9.73
C PRO A 36 -10.41 2.87 9.04
N ASN A 37 -10.39 4.14 9.46
CA ASN A 37 -11.31 5.18 8.99
C ASN A 37 -10.81 5.97 7.76
N ILE A 38 -9.64 5.61 7.20
CA ILE A 38 -9.15 6.31 6.01
C ILE A 38 -10.12 6.06 4.86
N THR A 39 -10.40 7.09 4.07
CA THR A 39 -11.23 6.96 2.87
C THR A 39 -10.36 6.58 1.66
N TYR A 40 -10.98 6.02 0.62
CA TYR A 40 -10.30 5.76 -0.65
C TYR A 40 -9.57 7.00 -1.19
N LYS A 41 -10.22 8.17 -1.18
CA LYS A 41 -9.62 9.43 -1.66
C LYS A 41 -8.43 9.87 -0.80
N ALA A 42 -8.52 9.71 0.52
CA ALA A 42 -7.42 10.01 1.43
C ALA A 42 -6.22 9.05 1.20
N MET A 43 -6.47 7.75 1.07
CA MET A 43 -5.45 6.75 0.75
C MET A 43 -4.81 7.00 -0.62
N LEU A 44 -5.59 7.42 -1.60
CA LEU A 44 -5.09 7.78 -2.93
C LEU A 44 -4.09 8.95 -2.85
N THR A 45 -4.45 10.01 -2.12
CA THR A 45 -3.58 11.17 -1.90
C THR A 45 -2.33 10.80 -1.12
N LYS A 46 -2.47 10.01 -0.05
CA LYS A 46 -1.35 9.54 0.79
C LYS A 46 -0.35 8.72 -0.03
N GLY A 47 -0.82 7.76 -0.83
CA GLY A 47 0.05 6.94 -1.67
C GLY A 47 0.72 7.74 -2.80
N LYS A 48 0.01 8.66 -3.46
CA LYS A 48 0.62 9.56 -4.46
C LYS A 48 1.69 10.47 -3.84
N LYS A 49 1.48 10.93 -2.61
CA LYS A 49 2.48 11.70 -1.85
C LYS A 49 3.71 10.84 -1.54
N ALA A 50 3.51 9.62 -1.05
CA ALA A 50 4.59 8.66 -0.79
C ALA A 50 5.41 8.35 -2.07
N ILE A 51 4.75 8.10 -3.21
CA ILE A 51 5.44 7.89 -4.51
C ILE A 51 6.25 9.13 -4.94
N SER A 52 5.74 10.34 -4.64
CA SER A 52 6.46 11.58 -4.97
C SER A 52 7.75 11.70 -4.17
N GLN A 53 7.65 11.42 -2.86
CA GLN A 53 8.72 11.54 -1.88
C GLN A 53 9.70 10.36 -1.90
N GLY A 54 9.29 9.21 -2.43
CA GLY A 54 10.12 8.01 -2.55
C GLY A 54 11.32 8.22 -3.49
N GLN A 55 12.27 7.29 -3.44
CA GLN A 55 13.45 7.31 -4.29
C GLN A 55 13.12 6.80 -5.70
N GLY A 56 13.82 7.28 -6.73
CA GLY A 56 13.66 6.81 -8.12
C GLY A 56 13.48 7.92 -9.16
N ASN A 57 13.48 7.52 -10.43
CA ASN A 57 13.39 8.42 -11.58
C ASN A 57 12.00 9.10 -11.68
N ALA A 58 11.97 10.39 -12.02
CA ALA A 58 10.75 11.18 -12.20
C ALA A 58 9.75 10.55 -13.19
N LEU A 59 10.25 9.93 -14.26
CA LEU A 59 9.43 9.25 -15.27
C LEU A 59 8.70 8.04 -14.68
N PHE A 60 9.41 7.24 -13.88
CA PHE A 60 8.85 6.09 -13.17
C PHE A 60 7.83 6.52 -12.10
N LYS A 61 8.12 7.60 -11.35
CA LYS A 61 7.18 8.18 -10.38
C LYS A 61 5.88 8.62 -11.03
N SER A 62 5.96 9.25 -12.20
CA SER A 62 4.77 9.70 -12.93
C SER A 62 3.92 8.51 -13.39
N LEU A 63 4.57 7.47 -13.93
CA LEU A 63 3.90 6.22 -14.31
C LEU A 63 3.22 5.55 -13.11
N MET A 64 3.91 5.44 -11.96
CA MET A 64 3.32 4.88 -10.74
C MET A 64 2.14 5.70 -10.22
N LYS A 65 2.20 7.04 -10.25
CA LYS A 65 1.08 7.89 -9.84
C LYS A 65 -0.17 7.70 -10.71
N LEU A 66 0.04 7.47 -12.01
CA LEU A 66 -1.04 7.23 -12.98
C LEU A 66 -1.65 5.84 -12.79
N SER A 67 -0.85 4.81 -12.53
CA SER A 67 -1.34 3.45 -12.30
C SER A 67 -1.89 3.20 -10.89
N TYR A 68 -1.48 4.01 -9.90
CA TYR A 68 -1.86 3.84 -8.49
C TYR A 68 -3.38 3.77 -8.23
N PRO A 69 -4.25 4.63 -8.79
CA PRO A 69 -5.71 4.50 -8.62
C PRO A 69 -6.25 3.16 -9.13
N MET A 70 -5.72 2.65 -10.26
CA MET A 70 -6.14 1.37 -10.81
C MET A 70 -5.68 0.21 -9.93
N MET A 71 -4.46 0.28 -9.39
CA MET A 71 -3.96 -0.70 -8.42
C MET A 71 -4.77 -0.67 -7.12
N LEU A 72 -5.12 0.54 -6.64
CA LEU A 72 -5.86 0.72 -5.40
C LEU A 72 -7.31 0.22 -5.51
N LYS A 73 -7.96 0.34 -6.67
CA LYS A 73 -9.27 -0.28 -6.92
C LYS A 73 -9.25 -1.81 -6.97
N ARG A 74 -8.08 -2.43 -7.15
CA ARG A 74 -7.93 -3.90 -7.23
C ARG A 74 -7.63 -4.56 -5.89
N VAL A 75 -7.37 -3.79 -4.83
CA VAL A 75 -7.15 -4.39 -3.50
C VAL A 75 -8.49 -4.66 -2.83
N LYS A 76 -8.62 -5.80 -2.13
CA LYS A 76 -9.90 -6.26 -1.53
C LYS A 76 -10.55 -5.24 -0.59
N ARG A 77 -9.76 -4.33 -0.01
CA ARG A 77 -10.26 -3.26 0.86
C ARG A 77 -11.16 -2.24 0.15
N TRP A 78 -10.95 -2.00 -1.14
CA TRP A 78 -11.64 -0.96 -1.92
C TRP A 78 -12.40 -1.52 -3.13
N GLN A 79 -12.55 -2.85 -3.18
CA GLN A 79 -13.53 -3.52 -4.05
C GLN A 79 -14.89 -3.48 -3.38
#